data_AF-A0A915HL82-F1
#
_entry.id   AF-A0A915HL82-F1
#
_cell.length_a   1.000
_cell.length_b   1.000
_cell.length_c   1.000
_cell.angle_alpha   90.00
_cell.angle_beta   90.00
_cell.angle_gamma   90.00
#
_symmetry.space_group_name_H-M   'P 1'
#
loop_
_entity.id
_entity.type
_entity.pdbx_description
1 polymer ?
#
loop_
_entity_poly.entity_id
_entity_poly.type
_entity_poly.pdbx_seq_one_letter_code
_entity_poly.pdbx_strand_id
1 'polypeptide(L)'
;MAVGSWIASVPNNSSKAWCRYCKRELNPRLSDLKDHAKTQTHRQAVAHAANFGNCLITNHAKAPVPDVQKVAELRLASFIADSSIAFRQSDMLISLIQTLFKKDEVAKKMRVPKN
;
A
#
# COMPACT_ATOMS: atom_id res chain seq x y z
N MET A 1 10.28 32.42 -6.99
CA MET A 1 9.36 31.28 -7.22
C MET A 1 8.02 31.84 -7.66
N ALA A 2 7.57 31.50 -8.86
CA ALA A 2 6.27 31.92 -9.37
C ALA A 2 5.15 31.24 -8.57
N VAL A 3 4.15 32.02 -8.16
CA VAL A 3 3.08 31.60 -7.22
C VAL A 3 1.96 30.81 -7.94
N GLY A 4 2.04 30.63 -9.26
CA GLY A 4 0.94 30.10 -10.07
C GLY A 4 0.77 28.58 -10.11
N SER A 5 1.85 27.79 -10.15
CA SER A 5 1.75 26.39 -10.57
C SER A 5 1.12 25.43 -9.54
N TRP A 6 1.14 25.79 -8.25
CA TRP A 6 0.73 24.90 -7.14
C TRP A 6 -0.57 25.31 -6.45
N ILE A 7 -1.12 26.45 -6.83
CA ILE A 7 -2.37 26.99 -6.28
C ILE A 7 -3.55 26.58 -7.15
N ALA A 8 -4.67 26.26 -6.52
CA ALA A 8 -5.96 26.07 -7.16
C ALA A 8 -7.01 26.96 -6.49
N SER A 9 -8.08 27.25 -7.22
CA SER A 9 -9.26 27.90 -6.65
C SER A 9 -10.10 26.88 -5.89
N VAL A 10 -10.70 27.29 -4.77
CA VAL A 10 -11.63 26.43 -4.02
C VAL A 10 -13.02 26.59 -4.66
N PRO A 11 -13.67 25.51 -5.14
CA PRO A 11 -15.04 25.60 -5.62
C PRO A 11 -15.93 26.04 -4.44
N ASN A 12 -16.82 26.99 -4.69
CA ASN A 12 -17.75 27.57 -3.71
C ASN A 12 -17.16 28.55 -2.67
N ASN A 13 -15.86 28.89 -2.74
CA ASN A 13 -15.28 29.95 -1.89
C ASN A 13 -14.17 30.73 -2.62
N SER A 14 -14.53 31.88 -3.20
CA SER A 14 -13.59 32.78 -3.90
C SER A 14 -12.61 33.50 -2.96
N SER A 15 -12.85 33.47 -1.64
CA SER A 15 -12.02 34.13 -0.65
C SER A 15 -10.89 33.24 -0.12
N LYS A 16 -10.74 32.01 -0.64
CA LYS A 16 -9.70 31.06 -0.22
C LYS A 16 -8.94 30.49 -1.42
N ALA A 17 -7.65 30.25 -1.20
CA ALA A 17 -6.78 29.56 -2.14
C ALA A 17 -6.50 28.13 -1.66
N TRP A 18 -6.39 27.18 -2.58
CA TRP A 18 -6.07 25.78 -2.25
C TRP A 18 -4.64 25.45 -2.65
N CYS A 19 -3.85 24.88 -1.73
CA CYS A 19 -2.54 24.33 -2.07
C CYS A 19 -2.67 22.87 -2.52
N ARG A 20 -2.29 22.56 -3.77
CA ARG A 20 -2.36 21.20 -4.34
C ARG A 20 -1.46 20.19 -3.62
N TYR A 21 -0.30 20.63 -3.13
CA TYR A 21 0.68 19.75 -2.47
C TYR A 21 0.37 19.55 -0.99
N CYS A 22 0.07 20.63 -0.28
CA CYS A 22 -0.20 20.58 1.16
C CYS A 22 -1.64 20.22 1.51
N LYS A 23 -2.54 20.18 0.52
CA LYS A 23 -3.97 19.85 0.67
C LYS A 23 -4.64 20.68 1.77
N ARG A 24 -4.37 21.98 1.78
CA ARG A 24 -4.91 22.92 2.78
C ARG A 24 -5.38 24.22 2.14
N GLU A 25 -6.35 24.84 2.78
CA GLU A 25 -6.80 26.18 2.45
C GLU A 25 -5.80 27.23 2.94
N LEU A 26 -5.64 28.28 2.14
CA LEU A 26 -4.75 29.41 2.37
C LEU A 26 -5.51 30.71 2.14
N ASN A 27 -5.03 31.78 2.76
CA ASN A 27 -5.47 33.13 2.43
C ASN A 27 -4.92 33.49 1.03
N PRO A 28 -5.74 34.00 0.09
CA PRO A 28 -5.31 34.37 -1.26
C PRO A 28 -4.37 35.59 -1.30
N ARG A 29 -4.06 36.21 -0.15
CA ARG A 29 -3.11 37.33 -0.08
C ARG A 29 -1.69 36.89 -0.47
N LEU A 30 -1.03 37.71 -1.29
CA LEU A 30 0.28 37.41 -1.86
C LEU A 30 1.38 37.17 -0.80
N SER A 31 1.35 37.88 0.33
CA SER A 31 2.29 37.66 1.45
C SER A 31 2.17 36.24 2.00
N ASP A 32 0.95 35.82 2.32
CA ASP A 32 0.66 34.50 2.90
C ASP A 32 1.07 33.37 1.94
N LEU A 33 0.86 33.56 0.64
CA LEU A 33 1.28 32.59 -0.38
C LEU A 33 2.81 32.50 -0.50
N LYS A 34 3.52 33.64 -0.42
CA LYS A 34 4.99 33.67 -0.42
C LYS A 34 5.57 33.03 0.83
N ASP A 35 4.96 33.25 1.99
CA ASP A 35 5.41 32.67 3.25
C ASP A 35 5.08 31.17 3.29
N HIS A 36 3.91 30.77 2.80
CA HIS A 36 3.58 29.36 2.64
C HIS A 36 4.61 28.62 1.77
N ALA A 37 5.00 29.17 0.63
CA ALA A 37 6.00 28.57 -0.26
C ALA A 37 7.36 28.36 0.42
N LYS A 38 7.69 29.14 1.46
CA LYS A 38 8.93 29.00 2.23
C LYS A 38 8.84 27.98 3.35
N THR A 39 7.64 27.58 3.78
CA THR A 39 7.48 26.63 4.89
C THR A 39 8.12 25.28 4.58
N GLN A 40 8.69 24.65 5.61
CA GLN A 40 9.30 23.33 5.48
C GLN A 40 8.28 22.26 5.04
N THR A 41 7.04 22.36 5.52
CA THR A 41 5.94 21.47 5.14
C THR A 41 5.63 21.54 3.65
N HIS A 42 5.62 22.74 3.06
CA HIS A 42 5.46 22.91 1.61
C HIS A 42 6.62 22.29 0.83
N ARG A 43 7.86 22.55 1.23
CA ARG A 43 9.06 21.99 0.55
C ARG A 43 9.06 20.46 0.58
N GLN A 44 8.73 19.86 1.72
CA GLN A 44 8.63 18.40 1.86
C GLN A 44 7.50 17.83 0.99
N ALA A 45 6.33 18.48 0.95
CA ALA A 45 5.22 18.05 0.12
C ALA A 45 5.54 18.13 -1.38
N VAL A 46 6.24 19.18 -1.82
CA VAL A 46 6.72 19.33 -3.21
C VAL A 46 7.73 18.23 -3.54
N ALA A 47 8.71 17.99 -2.66
CA ALA A 47 9.70 16.93 -2.86
C ALA A 47 9.05 15.54 -2.93
N HIS A 48 8.08 15.26 -2.05
CA HIS A 48 7.32 14.01 -2.09
C HIS A 48 6.48 13.89 -3.37
N ALA A 49 5.83 14.97 -3.82
CA ALA A 49 5.06 14.96 -5.06
C ALA A 49 5.94 14.74 -6.30
N ALA A 50 7.15 15.29 -6.33
CA ALA A 50 8.13 15.03 -7.39
C ALA A 50 8.57 13.55 -7.40
N ASN A 51 8.74 12.95 -6.22
CA ASN A 51 9.10 11.53 -6.10
C ASN A 51 7.92 10.58 -6.36
N PHE A 52 6.68 11.02 -6.10
CA PHE A 52 5.46 10.24 -6.37
C PHE A 52 5.16 10.12 -7.86
N GLY A 53 5.67 11.04 -8.70
CA GLY A 53 5.64 10.90 -10.16
C GLY A 53 6.36 9.64 -10.67
N ASN A 54 7.25 9.05 -9.86
CA ASN A 54 7.93 7.79 -10.16
C ASN A 54 7.24 6.57 -9.54
N CYS A 55 6.16 6.78 -8.77
CA CYS A 55 5.23 5.74 -8.36
C CYS A 55 3.94 5.85 -9.18
N LEU A 56 4.10 5.96 -10.51
CA LEU A 56 3.10 5.36 -11.37
C LEU A 56 3.19 3.87 -11.08
N ILE A 57 2.14 3.30 -10.51
CA ILE A 57 1.86 1.88 -10.67
C ILE A 57 2.11 1.62 -12.14
N THR A 58 3.23 0.95 -12.44
CA THR A 58 3.59 0.62 -13.80
C THR A 58 2.35 -0.06 -14.34
N ASN A 59 1.85 0.45 -15.47
CA ASN A 59 0.81 -0.22 -16.21
C ASN A 59 1.25 -1.68 -16.29
N HIS A 60 0.63 -2.54 -15.48
CA HIS A 60 0.68 -3.98 -15.67
C HIS A 60 -0.16 -4.25 -16.92
N ALA A 61 0.28 -3.73 -18.07
CA ALA A 61 0.03 -4.35 -19.35
C ALA A 61 0.75 -5.69 -19.27
N LYS A 62 0.17 -6.63 -18.51
CA LYS A 62 0.60 -8.02 -18.52
C LYS A 62 0.54 -8.41 -20.00
N ALA A 63 1.69 -8.82 -20.55
CA ALA A 63 1.70 -9.53 -21.81
C ALA A 63 0.61 -10.62 -21.78
N PRO A 64 -0.04 -10.95 -22.91
CA PRO A 64 -1.08 -11.97 -22.94
C PRO A 64 -0.58 -13.22 -22.24
N VAL A 65 -1.12 -13.49 -21.05
CA VAL A 65 -0.69 -14.63 -20.24
C VAL A 65 -1.07 -15.88 -21.03
N PRO A 66 -0.12 -16.81 -21.28
CA PRO A 66 -0.42 -18.03 -22.01
C PRO A 66 -1.52 -18.81 -21.30
N ASP A 67 -2.41 -19.43 -22.08
CA ASP A 67 -3.64 -20.06 -21.55
C ASP A 67 -3.35 -21.10 -20.44
N VAL A 68 -2.25 -21.82 -20.61
CA VAL A 68 -1.72 -22.79 -19.63
C VAL A 68 -1.50 -22.15 -18.24
N GLN A 69 -1.00 -20.92 -18.20
CA GLN A 69 -0.74 -20.22 -16.94
C GLN A 69 -2.03 -19.72 -16.29
N LYS A 70 -3.04 -19.31 -17.08
CA LYS A 70 -4.37 -18.96 -16.54
C LYS A 70 -5.04 -20.17 -15.89
N VAL A 71 -4.95 -21.33 -16.54
CA VAL A 71 -5.49 -22.60 -16.02
C VAL A 71 -4.74 -23.03 -14.74
N ALA A 72 -3.42 -22.85 -14.68
CA ALA A 72 -2.63 -23.12 -13.48
C ALA A 72 -3.02 -22.19 -12.31
N GLU A 73 -3.17 -20.89 -12.58
CA GLU A 73 -3.59 -19.89 -11.59
C GLU A 73 -5.01 -20.18 -11.07
N LEU A 74 -5.96 -20.53 -11.95
CA LEU A 74 -7.31 -20.93 -11.56
C LEU A 74 -7.33 -22.18 -10.69
N ARG A 75 -6.53 -23.20 -11.01
CA ARG A 75 -6.42 -24.43 -10.22
C ARG A 75 -5.80 -24.17 -8.85
N LEU A 76 -4.77 -23.33 -8.78
CA LEU A 76 -4.17 -22.93 -7.51
C LEU A 76 -5.13 -22.11 -6.66
N ALA A 77 -5.88 -21.19 -7.26
CA ALA A 77 -6.89 -20.40 -6.57
C ALA A 77 -8.05 -21.27 -6.05
N SER A 78 -8.56 -22.21 -6.86
CA SER A 78 -9.55 -23.21 -6.42
C SER A 78 -9.00 -24.05 -5.28
N PHE A 79 -7.76 -24.55 -5.40
CA PHE A 79 -7.13 -25.32 -4.33
C PHE A 79 -7.00 -24.52 -3.03
N ILE A 80 -6.60 -23.26 -3.09
CA ILE A 80 -6.50 -22.38 -1.92
C ILE A 80 -7.88 -22.04 -1.34
N ALA A 81 -8.91 -21.90 -2.18
CA ALA A 81 -10.27 -21.60 -1.77
C ALA A 81 -10.99 -22.81 -1.16
N ASP A 82 -10.88 -23.97 -1.81
CA ASP A 82 -11.47 -25.24 -1.39
C ASP A 82 -10.78 -25.80 -0.16
N SER A 83 -9.49 -25.53 -0.06
CA SER A 83 -8.74 -25.96 1.09
C SER A 83 -8.68 -24.79 2.07
N SER A 84 -9.55 -24.84 3.07
CA SER A 84 -9.39 -24.15 4.37
C SER A 84 -8.12 -24.67 5.09
N ILE A 85 -6.96 -24.46 4.45
CA ILE A 85 -5.68 -25.15 4.65
C ILE A 85 -4.99 -24.70 5.93
N ALA A 86 -5.30 -23.51 6.44
CA ALA A 86 -4.56 -22.93 7.56
C ALA A 86 -4.58 -23.83 8.80
N PHE A 87 -5.71 -24.49 9.11
CA PHE A 87 -5.77 -25.40 10.26
C PHE A 87 -5.25 -26.80 9.93
N ARG A 88 -5.69 -27.41 8.83
CA ARG A 88 -5.35 -28.80 8.50
C ARG A 88 -3.89 -28.99 8.09
N GLN A 89 -3.28 -28.04 7.38
CA GLN A 89 -1.85 -28.10 7.07
C GLN A 89 -0.99 -27.73 8.26
N SER A 90 -1.46 -26.85 9.16
CA SER A 90 -0.75 -26.59 10.42
C SER A 90 -0.68 -27.84 11.29
N ASP A 91 -1.77 -28.63 11.38
CA ASP A 91 -1.75 -29.91 12.10
C ASP A 91 -0.76 -30.92 11.47
N MET A 92 -0.75 -31.03 10.13
CA MET A 92 0.20 -31.90 9.43
C MET A 92 1.66 -31.44 9.60
N LEU A 93 1.89 -30.13 9.60
CA LEU A 93 3.21 -29.53 9.82
C LEU A 93 3.69 -29.73 11.27
N ILE A 94 2.81 -29.57 12.26
CA ILE A 94 3.13 -29.82 13.68
C ILE A 94 3.48 -31.30 13.90
N SER A 95 2.75 -32.22 13.28
CA SER A 95 3.05 -33.66 13.33
C SER A 95 4.43 -33.98 12.73
N LEU A 96 4.82 -33.29 11.66
CA LEU A 96 6.14 -33.45 11.04
C LEU A 96 7.26 -32.89 11.93
N ILE A 97 7.06 -31.71 12.51
CA ILE A 97 8.02 -31.04 13.42
C ILE A 97 8.26 -31.91 14.67
N GLN A 98 7.20 -32.46 15.28
CA GLN A 98 7.32 -33.37 16.44
C GLN A 98 8.08 -34.65 16.11
N THR A 99 7.94 -35.15 14.88
CA THR A 99 8.64 -36.36 14.43
C THR A 99 10.14 -36.11 14.23
N LEU A 100 10.51 -34.92 13.74
CA LEU A 100 11.90 -34.53 13.47
C LEU A 100 12.65 -34.08 14.74
N PHE A 101 11.99 -33.40 15.69
CA PHE A 101 12.60 -32.81 16.89
C PHE A 101 12.26 -33.58 18.18
N LYS A 102 12.56 -34.89 18.23
CA LYS A 102 12.19 -35.77 19.37
C LYS A 102 12.80 -35.38 20.74
N LYS A 103 13.92 -34.65 20.74
CA LYS A 103 14.67 -34.26 21.95
C LYS A 103 14.25 -32.91 22.54
N ASP A 104 13.45 -32.13 21.81
CA ASP A 104 13.08 -30.77 22.22
C ASP A 104 11.71 -30.77 22.91
N GLU A 105 11.68 -30.29 24.15
CA GLU A 105 10.46 -30.27 25.00
C GLU A 105 9.44 -29.22 24.53
N VAL A 106 9.88 -28.20 23.79
CA VAL A 106 8.99 -27.15 23.26
C VAL A 106 8.21 -27.68 22.06
N ALA A 107 8.88 -28.42 21.16
CA ALA A 107 8.26 -29.02 19.98
C ALA A 107 7.15 -30.02 20.34
N LYS A 108 7.31 -30.80 21.42
CA LYS A 108 6.28 -31.74 21.90
C LYS A 108 4.99 -31.06 22.37
N LYS A 109 5.04 -29.79 22.79
CA LYS A 109 3.89 -29.05 23.34
C LYS A 109 3.12 -28.24 22.30
N MET A 110 3.63 -28.11 21.07
CA MET A 110 2.95 -27.39 20.00
C MET A 110 1.67 -28.11 19.56
N ARG A 111 0.53 -27.41 19.61
CA ARG A 111 -0.78 -27.84 19.09
C ARG A 111 -1.58 -26.62 18.64
N VAL A 112 -2.38 -26.78 17.59
CA VAL A 112 -3.32 -25.72 17.17
C VAL A 112 -4.54 -25.72 18.12
N PRO A 113 -4.99 -24.55 18.62
CA PRO A 113 -6.20 -24.47 19.41
C PRO A 113 -7.41 -24.85 18.54
N LYS A 114 -8.22 -25.78 19.03
CA LYS A 114 -9.49 -26.18 18.40
C LYS A 114 -10.56 -25.16 18.79
N ASN A 115 -11.21 -24.57 17.79
CA ASN A 115 -12.39 -23.72 17.99
C ASN A 115 -13.67 -24.57 18.06
#